data_AF-A0A0E2NMF3-F1
#
_entry.id   AF-A0A0E2NMF3-F1
#
_cell.length_a   1.000
_cell.length_b   1.000
_cell.length_c   1.000
_cell.angle_alpha   90.00
_cell.angle_beta   90.00
_cell.angle_gamma   90.00
#
_symmetry.space_group_name_H-M   'P 1'
#
loop_
_entity.id
_entity.type
_entity.pdbx_description
1 polymer ?
#
loop_
_entity_poly.entity_id
_entity_poly.type
_entity_poly.pdbx_seq_one_letter_code
_entity_poly.pdbx_strand_id
1 'polypeptide(L)'
;MLRAAVQAGTEVGKRAKAVMDAGELVSDAIVNAIVAERIDQPDCTNGFILDGYPRTLVQADAVESMLAERGIGLDAVIEFVVDDKALVGRIVKRADDAKAAGQPVRKDDNPVVFEERLREYYKKTAPLIGYYYAKRSLRSVDGMAPVDTVTAEIEALLAAVTRETVTVK
;
A
#
# COMPACT_ATOMS: atom_id res chain seq x y z
N MET A 1 3.38 -9.11 -2.30
CA MET A 1 2.51 -9.51 -3.42
C MET A 1 3.29 -9.86 -4.69
N LEU A 2 3.96 -8.92 -5.38
CA LEU A 2 4.74 -9.20 -6.62
C LEU A 2 5.73 -10.39 -6.48
N ARG A 3 6.57 -10.39 -5.45
CA ARG A 3 7.52 -11.48 -5.18
C ARG A 3 6.83 -12.84 -4.92
N ALA A 4 5.67 -12.82 -4.26
CA ALA A 4 4.92 -14.04 -3.97
C ALA A 4 4.31 -14.64 -5.25
N ALA A 5 3.77 -13.81 -6.16
CA ALA A 5 3.29 -14.26 -7.47
C ALA A 5 4.43 -14.85 -8.32
N VAL A 6 5.61 -14.20 -8.31
CA VAL A 6 6.82 -14.72 -8.98
C VAL A 6 7.24 -16.07 -8.38
N GLN A 7 7.26 -16.19 -7.06
CA GLN A 7 7.65 -17.41 -6.35
C GLN A 7 6.65 -18.56 -6.56
N ALA A 8 5.35 -18.25 -6.61
CA ALA A 8 4.28 -19.20 -6.88
C ALA A 8 4.23 -19.65 -8.35
N GLY A 9 4.94 -18.94 -9.26
CA GLY A 9 5.00 -19.30 -10.67
C GLY A 9 3.67 -19.13 -11.41
N THR A 10 2.82 -18.21 -10.96
CA THR A 10 1.55 -17.90 -11.64
C THR A 10 1.84 -17.28 -13.01
N GLU A 11 0.89 -17.33 -13.95
CA GLU A 11 1.12 -16.81 -15.31
C GLU A 11 1.48 -15.33 -15.31
N VAL A 12 0.81 -14.52 -14.49
CA VAL A 12 1.19 -13.11 -14.30
C VAL A 12 2.51 -12.97 -13.55
N GLY A 13 2.81 -13.85 -12.59
CA GLY A 13 4.08 -13.90 -11.88
C GLY A 13 5.26 -14.15 -12.81
N LYS A 14 5.12 -15.08 -13.78
CA LYS A 14 6.13 -15.34 -14.81
C LYS A 14 6.37 -14.12 -15.70
N ARG A 15 5.30 -13.45 -16.14
CA ARG A 15 5.39 -12.22 -16.93
C ARG A 15 6.09 -11.10 -16.15
N ALA A 16 5.72 -10.90 -14.89
CA ALA A 16 6.36 -9.94 -14.01
C ALA A 16 7.84 -10.25 -13.82
N LYS A 17 8.18 -11.52 -13.60
CA LYS A 17 9.58 -11.97 -13.48
C LYS A 17 10.39 -11.61 -14.73
N ALA A 18 9.86 -11.88 -15.93
CA ALA A 18 10.55 -11.56 -17.18
C ALA A 18 10.85 -10.07 -17.33
N VAL A 19 9.89 -9.19 -17.00
CA VAL A 19 10.09 -7.73 -17.01
C VAL A 19 11.14 -7.30 -15.98
N MET A 20 11.08 -7.86 -14.77
CA MET A 20 12.05 -7.57 -13.71
C MET A 20 13.46 -8.05 -14.05
N ASP A 21 13.60 -9.24 -14.62
CA ASP A 21 14.89 -9.81 -15.05
C ASP A 21 15.53 -8.97 -16.17
N ALA A 22 14.71 -8.34 -17.02
CA ALA A 22 15.16 -7.39 -18.04
C ALA A 22 15.58 -6.01 -17.47
N GLY A 23 15.41 -5.78 -16.17
CA GLY A 23 15.67 -4.49 -15.53
C GLY A 23 14.62 -3.42 -15.83
N GLU A 24 13.47 -3.83 -16.37
CA GLU A 24 12.38 -2.93 -16.71
C GLU A 24 11.41 -2.73 -15.54
N LEU A 25 10.64 -1.64 -15.59
CA LEU A 25 9.59 -1.37 -14.61
C LEU A 25 8.35 -2.20 -14.94
N VAL A 26 7.82 -2.89 -13.91
CA VAL A 26 6.56 -3.63 -14.03
C VAL A 26 5.44 -2.63 -14.30
N SER A 27 4.71 -2.84 -15.41
CA SER A 27 3.62 -1.95 -15.82
C SER A 27 2.42 -2.05 -14.87
N ASP A 28 1.62 -0.98 -14.81
CA ASP A 28 0.38 -0.95 -14.02
C ASP A 28 -0.54 -2.12 -14.39
N ALA A 29 -0.65 -2.48 -15.67
CA ALA A 29 -1.45 -3.61 -16.11
C ALA A 29 -1.02 -4.96 -15.48
N ILE A 30 0.29 -5.19 -15.32
CA ILE A 30 0.81 -6.40 -14.67
C ILE A 30 0.54 -6.33 -13.16
N VAL A 31 0.76 -5.17 -12.53
CA VAL A 31 0.47 -4.99 -11.10
C VAL A 31 -1.01 -5.24 -10.80
N ASN A 32 -1.91 -4.65 -11.58
CA ASN A 32 -3.36 -4.81 -11.42
C ASN A 32 -3.77 -6.27 -11.55
N ALA A 33 -3.22 -7.00 -12.52
CA ALA A 33 -3.50 -8.43 -12.70
C ALA A 33 -3.00 -9.27 -11.51
N ILE A 34 -1.85 -8.93 -10.93
CA ILE A 34 -1.35 -9.60 -9.70
C ILE A 34 -2.27 -9.33 -8.52
N VAL A 35 -2.76 -8.09 -8.36
CA VAL A 35 -3.69 -7.72 -7.29
C VAL A 35 -5.00 -8.50 -7.44
N ALA A 36 -5.55 -8.54 -8.66
CA ALA A 36 -6.79 -9.27 -8.95
C ALA A 36 -6.66 -10.75 -8.59
N GLU A 37 -5.60 -11.43 -9.06
CA GLU A 37 -5.34 -12.83 -8.72
C GLU A 37 -5.16 -13.03 -7.20
N ARG A 38 -4.55 -12.06 -6.52
CA ARG A 38 -4.32 -12.13 -5.07
C ARG A 38 -5.61 -12.02 -4.27
N ILE A 39 -6.53 -11.15 -4.66
CA ILE A 39 -7.83 -10.94 -3.98
C ILE A 39 -8.76 -12.13 -4.18
N ASP A 40 -8.61 -12.87 -5.28
CA ASP A 40 -9.41 -14.07 -5.56
C ASP A 40 -9.01 -15.29 -4.73
N GLN A 41 -7.96 -15.19 -3.90
CA GLN A 41 -7.53 -16.30 -3.05
C GLN A 41 -8.48 -16.51 -1.85
N PRO A 42 -8.67 -17.76 -1.38
CA PRO A 42 -9.64 -18.06 -0.32
C PRO A 42 -9.44 -17.28 0.98
N ASP A 43 -8.19 -16.96 1.33
CA ASP A 43 -7.86 -16.21 2.55
C ASP A 43 -8.32 -14.74 2.52
N CYS A 44 -8.66 -14.20 1.35
CA CYS A 44 -9.22 -12.85 1.20
C CYS A 44 -10.75 -12.79 1.39
N THR A 45 -11.41 -13.91 1.66
CA THR A 45 -12.88 -13.98 1.81
C THR A 45 -13.38 -13.12 2.98
N ASN A 46 -12.60 -13.01 4.06
CA ASN A 46 -12.94 -12.20 5.24
C ASN A 46 -12.41 -10.76 5.16
N GLY A 47 -11.98 -10.33 3.97
CA GLY A 47 -11.35 -9.04 3.74
C GLY A 47 -9.84 -9.14 3.53
N PHE A 48 -9.25 -7.99 3.23
CA PHE A 48 -7.83 -7.87 2.91
C PHE A 48 -7.36 -6.44 3.15
N ILE A 49 -6.04 -6.26 3.27
CA ILE A 49 -5.40 -4.95 3.31
C ILE A 49 -4.49 -4.84 2.09
N LEU A 50 -4.70 -3.81 1.29
CA LEU A 50 -3.80 -3.46 0.19
C LEU A 50 -2.72 -2.51 0.73
N ASP A 51 -1.51 -3.03 0.92
CA ASP A 51 -0.35 -2.24 1.35
C ASP A 51 0.59 -1.97 0.16
N GLY A 52 0.85 -0.70 -0.09
CA GLY A 52 1.73 -0.23 -1.15
C GLY A 52 1.12 -0.22 -2.56
N TYR A 53 -0.20 -0.45 -2.68
CA TYR A 53 -1.01 -0.31 -3.90
C TYR A 53 -2.43 0.12 -3.50
N PRO A 54 -3.09 1.04 -4.21
CA PRO A 54 -2.62 1.79 -5.39
C PRO A 54 -1.65 2.92 -5.04
N ARG A 55 -0.81 3.32 -6.00
CA ARG A 55 0.15 4.44 -5.88
C ARG A 55 -0.09 5.57 -6.88
N THR A 56 -0.98 5.38 -7.84
CA THR A 56 -1.34 6.36 -8.88
C THR A 56 -2.87 6.41 -9.01
N LEU A 57 -3.39 7.51 -9.57
CA LEU A 57 -4.84 7.65 -9.81
C LEU A 57 -5.37 6.57 -10.77
N VAL A 58 -4.59 6.21 -11.79
CA VAL A 58 -4.94 5.15 -12.74
C VAL A 58 -5.06 3.79 -12.03
N GLN A 59 -4.16 3.51 -11.08
CA GLN A 59 -4.26 2.31 -10.25
C GLN A 59 -5.45 2.37 -9.30
N ALA A 60 -5.78 3.54 -8.76
CA ALA A 60 -6.96 3.72 -7.91
C ALA A 60 -8.26 3.45 -8.68
N ASP A 61 -8.41 3.97 -9.90
CA ASP A 61 -9.56 3.65 -10.77
C ASP A 61 -9.64 2.16 -11.11
N ALA A 62 -8.48 1.51 -11.29
CA ALA A 62 -8.41 0.07 -11.52
C ALA A 62 -8.83 -0.74 -10.29
N VAL A 63 -8.47 -0.29 -9.08
CA VAL A 63 -8.94 -0.91 -7.82
C VAL A 63 -10.46 -0.84 -7.74
N GLU A 64 -11.03 0.35 -7.93
CA GLU A 64 -12.48 0.57 -7.83
C GLU A 64 -13.24 -0.32 -8.82
N SER A 65 -12.78 -0.39 -10.06
CA SER A 65 -13.39 -1.23 -11.10
C SER A 65 -13.30 -2.72 -10.75
N MET A 66 -12.11 -3.19 -10.36
CA MET A 66 -11.84 -4.58 -10.02
C MET A 66 -12.66 -5.06 -8.80
N LEU A 67 -12.83 -4.19 -7.79
CA LEU A 67 -13.64 -4.49 -6.61
C LEU A 67 -15.13 -4.48 -6.96
N ALA A 68 -15.60 -3.50 -7.74
CA ALA A 68 -16.99 -3.41 -8.19
C ALA A 68 -17.43 -4.63 -9.01
N GLU A 69 -16.57 -5.13 -9.91
CA GLU A 69 -16.81 -6.37 -10.69
C GLU A 69 -17.03 -7.60 -9.80
N ARG A 70 -16.47 -7.60 -8.58
CA ARG A 70 -16.61 -8.67 -7.59
C ARG A 70 -17.74 -8.42 -6.59
N GLY A 71 -18.46 -7.30 -6.71
CA GLY A 71 -19.43 -6.86 -5.71
C GLY A 71 -18.80 -6.54 -4.35
N ILE A 72 -17.51 -6.24 -4.32
CA ILE A 72 -16.76 -5.86 -3.12
C ILE A 72 -16.71 -4.34 -3.04
N GLY A 73 -17.04 -3.77 -1.88
CA GLY A 73 -16.83 -2.35 -1.59
C GLY A 73 -15.46 -2.11 -0.95
N LEU A 74 -14.87 -0.95 -1.20
CA LEU A 74 -13.71 -0.49 -0.44
C LEU A 74 -14.19 0.20 0.84
N ASP A 75 -13.95 -0.43 1.99
CA ASP A 75 -14.41 0.06 3.29
C ASP A 75 -13.71 1.35 3.71
N ALA A 76 -12.37 1.37 3.65
CA ALA A 76 -11.58 2.49 4.12
C ALA A 76 -10.23 2.58 3.40
N VAL A 77 -9.70 3.80 3.35
CA VAL A 77 -8.31 4.09 2.99
C VAL A 77 -7.66 4.82 4.15
N ILE A 78 -6.64 4.21 4.75
CA ILE A 78 -5.94 4.78 5.90
C ILE A 78 -4.74 5.61 5.44
N GLU A 79 -4.79 6.91 5.71
CA GLU A 79 -3.69 7.84 5.51
C GLU A 79 -2.91 8.02 6.82
N PHE A 80 -1.61 7.76 6.76
CA PHE A 80 -0.70 8.09 7.85
C PHE A 80 -0.14 9.49 7.64
N VAL A 81 -0.57 10.44 8.47
CA VAL A 81 -0.05 11.81 8.43
C VAL A 81 1.27 11.85 9.19
N VAL A 82 2.34 12.28 8.52
CA VAL A 82 3.71 12.22 9.05
C VAL A 82 4.50 13.48 8.70
N ASP A 83 5.52 13.79 9.51
CA ASP A 83 6.50 14.83 9.19
C ASP A 83 7.64 14.24 8.35
N ASP A 84 7.74 14.68 7.10
CA ASP A 84 8.80 14.31 6.15
C ASP A 84 10.21 14.44 6.73
N LYS A 85 10.48 15.50 7.50
CA LYS A 85 11.80 15.74 8.09
C LYS A 85 12.13 14.67 9.12
N ALA A 86 11.13 14.25 9.89
CA ALA A 86 11.29 13.18 10.87
C ALA A 86 11.47 11.80 10.20
N LEU A 87 10.91 11.59 9.01
CA LEU A 87 11.06 10.33 8.28
C LEU A 87 12.51 10.03 7.86
N VAL A 88 13.29 11.06 7.51
CA VAL A 88 14.71 10.88 7.17
C VAL A 88 15.45 10.21 8.33
N GLY A 89 15.25 10.71 9.55
CA GLY A 89 15.84 10.13 10.76
C GLY A 89 15.39 8.69 11.00
N ARG A 90 14.12 8.37 10.74
CA ARG A 90 13.59 6.99 10.85
C ARG A 90 14.24 6.03 9.84
N ILE A 91 14.52 6.49 8.62
CA ILE A 91 15.19 5.66 7.60
C ILE A 91 16.64 5.38 7.96
N VAL A 92 17.37 6.41 8.42
CA VAL A 92 18.75 6.24 8.89
C VAL A 92 18.80 5.29 10.08
N LYS A 93 17.91 5.48 11.07
CA LYS A 93 17.79 4.58 12.21
C LYS A 93 17.50 3.13 11.78
N ARG A 94 16.63 2.92 10.79
CA ARG A 94 16.35 1.57 10.25
C ARG A 94 17.60 0.91 9.66
N ALA A 95 18.42 1.67 8.94
CA ALA A 95 19.71 1.17 8.43
C ALA A 95 20.65 0.79 9.57
N ASP A 96 20.75 1.64 10.60
CA ASP A 96 21.60 1.42 11.76
C ASP A 96 21.15 0.21 12.59
N ASP A 97 19.85 0.08 12.86
CA ASP A 97 19.27 -1.06 13.56
C ASP A 97 19.53 -2.37 12.79
N ALA A 98 19.34 -2.38 11.47
CA ALA A 98 19.62 -3.55 10.64
C ALA A 98 21.11 -3.94 10.69
N LYS A 99 22.00 -2.94 10.60
CA LYS A 99 23.45 -3.15 10.71
C LYS A 99 23.84 -3.70 12.07
N ALA A 100 23.27 -3.16 13.15
CA ALA A 100 23.48 -3.64 14.52
C ALA A 100 22.98 -5.08 14.72
N ALA A 101 21.88 -5.45 14.05
CA ALA A 101 21.32 -6.80 14.06
C ALA A 101 22.02 -7.79 13.11
N GLY A 102 23.07 -7.38 12.39
CA GLY A 102 23.75 -8.21 11.38
C GLY A 102 22.89 -8.54 10.15
N GLN A 103 21.82 -7.78 9.92
CA GLN A 103 20.93 -7.94 8.78
C GLN A 103 21.39 -7.09 7.60
N PRO A 104 21.11 -7.51 6.34
CA PRO A 104 21.44 -6.70 5.17
C PRO A 104 20.68 -5.37 5.20
N VAL A 105 21.42 -4.28 5.17
CA VAL A 105 20.86 -2.92 5.03
C VAL A 105 20.21 -2.80 3.65
N ARG A 106 19.00 -2.25 3.60
CA ARG A 106 18.30 -2.05 2.34
C ARG A 106 19.01 -0.96 1.53
N LYS A 107 19.16 -1.17 0.22
CA LYS A 107 19.86 -0.21 -0.66
C LYS A 107 19.21 1.18 -0.66
N ASP A 108 17.90 1.23 -0.44
CA ASP A 108 17.09 2.44 -0.39
C ASP A 108 17.03 3.11 0.99
N ASP A 109 17.71 2.57 2.01
CA ASP A 109 17.77 3.15 3.35
C ASP A 109 18.92 4.17 3.46
N ASN A 110 18.91 5.17 2.58
CA ASN A 110 19.82 6.31 2.64
C ASN A 110 19.10 7.62 2.29
N PRO A 111 19.56 8.78 2.81
CA PRO A 111 18.86 10.05 2.63
C PRO A 111 18.62 10.45 1.16
N VAL A 112 19.60 10.21 0.28
CA VAL A 112 19.51 10.60 -1.14
C VAL A 112 18.40 9.84 -1.87
N VAL A 113 18.34 8.52 -1.70
CA VAL A 113 17.28 7.69 -2.30
C VAL A 113 15.94 7.99 -1.62
N PHE A 114 15.93 8.28 -0.32
CA PHE A 114 14.70 8.63 0.38
C PHE A 114 14.08 9.94 -0.14
N GLU A 115 14.88 10.97 -0.40
CA GLU A 115 14.38 12.22 -1.00
C GLU A 115 13.75 11.98 -2.37
N GLU A 116 14.36 11.14 -3.22
CA GLU A 116 13.78 10.79 -4.51
C GLU A 116 12.45 10.06 -4.36
N ARG A 117 12.36 9.11 -3.41
CA ARG A 117 11.11 8.40 -3.10
C ARG A 117 10.03 9.34 -2.59
N LEU A 118 10.39 10.32 -1.77
CA LEU A 118 9.46 11.31 -1.25
C LEU A 118 8.93 12.21 -2.37
N ARG A 119 9.80 12.65 -3.29
CA ARG A 119 9.37 13.37 -4.50
C ARG A 119 8.40 12.55 -5.35
N GLU A 120 8.69 11.28 -5.57
CA GLU A 120 7.79 10.38 -6.33
C GLU A 120 6.45 10.16 -5.61
N TYR A 121 6.46 10.04 -4.27
CA TYR A 121 5.23 9.99 -3.47
C TYR A 121 4.35 11.22 -3.71
N TYR A 122 4.90 12.43 -3.58
CA TYR A 122 4.12 13.66 -3.79
C TYR A 122 3.61 13.81 -5.21
N LYS A 123 4.40 13.37 -6.20
CA LYS A 123 4.02 13.45 -7.60
C LYS A 123 2.91 12.48 -7.98
N LYS A 124 2.92 11.26 -7.44
CA LYS A 124 2.07 10.16 -7.92
C LYS A 124 1.02 9.70 -6.91
N THR A 125 1.39 9.65 -5.64
CA THR A 125 0.60 9.03 -4.58
C THR A 125 -0.17 10.04 -3.73
N ALA A 126 0.40 11.20 -3.40
CA ALA A 126 -0.33 12.24 -2.67
C ALA A 126 -1.67 12.68 -3.32
N PRO A 127 -1.82 12.72 -4.67
CA PRO A 127 -3.12 13.00 -5.30
C PRO A 127 -4.25 12.03 -4.89
N LEU A 128 -3.92 10.80 -4.44
CA LEU A 128 -4.91 9.82 -4.00
C LEU A 128 -5.62 10.25 -2.72
N ILE A 129 -5.00 11.13 -1.91
CA ILE A 129 -5.63 11.70 -0.70
C ILE A 129 -6.90 12.44 -1.11
N GLY A 130 -6.79 13.37 -2.06
CA GLY A 130 -7.95 14.12 -2.56
C GLY A 130 -9.00 13.22 -3.24
N TYR A 131 -8.53 12.21 -3.99
CA TYR A 131 -9.41 11.23 -4.65
C TYR A 131 -10.28 10.45 -3.64
N TYR A 132 -9.67 9.87 -2.61
CA TYR A 132 -10.40 9.09 -1.60
C TYR A 132 -11.14 9.95 -0.59
N TYR A 133 -10.69 11.19 -0.36
CA TYR A 133 -11.44 12.18 0.41
C TYR A 133 -12.78 12.48 -0.27
N ALA A 134 -12.77 12.76 -1.58
CA ALA A 134 -13.99 13.03 -2.35
C ALA A 134 -14.97 11.84 -2.34
N LYS A 135 -14.45 10.61 -2.29
CA LYS A 135 -15.23 9.37 -2.17
C LYS A 135 -15.68 9.03 -0.75
N ARG A 136 -15.28 9.81 0.26
CA ARG A 136 -15.58 9.61 1.70
C ARG A 136 -15.05 8.30 2.31
N SER A 137 -14.10 7.63 1.65
CA SER A 137 -13.45 6.43 2.17
C SER A 137 -12.12 6.72 2.88
N LEU A 138 -11.56 7.92 2.72
CA LEU A 138 -10.34 8.32 3.43
C LEU A 138 -10.57 8.44 4.94
N ARG A 139 -9.63 7.91 5.73
CA ARG A 139 -9.50 8.12 7.17
C ARG A 139 -8.03 8.41 7.48
N SER A 140 -7.75 9.44 8.24
CA SER A 140 -6.38 9.85 8.56
C SER A 140 -6.05 9.53 10.01
N VAL A 141 -4.81 9.11 10.26
CA VAL A 141 -4.24 8.82 11.59
C VAL A 141 -2.93 9.58 11.77
N ASP A 142 -2.57 9.88 13.03
CA ASP A 142 -1.28 10.50 13.33
C ASP A 142 -0.15 9.47 13.27
N GLY A 143 0.55 9.39 12.13
CA GLY A 143 1.69 8.48 11.95
C GLY A 143 2.95 8.87 12.74
N MET A 144 2.91 9.98 13.48
CA MET A 144 3.98 10.40 14.39
C MET A 144 3.77 9.89 15.82
N ALA A 145 2.57 9.45 16.18
CA ALA A 145 2.25 8.90 17.49
C ALA A 145 2.94 7.53 17.76
N PRO A 146 3.00 7.08 19.02
CA PRO A 146 3.47 5.73 19.37
C PRO A 146 2.66 4.63 18.68
N VAL A 147 3.29 3.49 18.39
CA VAL A 147 2.67 2.37 17.66
C VAL A 147 1.33 1.96 18.27
N ASP A 148 1.26 1.78 19.59
CA ASP A 148 0.03 1.36 20.27
C ASP A 148 -1.11 2.38 20.11
N THR A 149 -0.78 3.68 20.10
CA THR A 149 -1.76 4.75 19.86
C THR A 149 -2.30 4.66 18.42
N VAL A 150 -1.40 4.55 17.44
CA VAL A 150 -1.77 4.45 16.03
C VAL A 150 -2.61 3.20 15.77
N THR A 151 -2.25 2.06 16.37
CA THR A 151 -3.01 0.82 16.28
C THR A 151 -4.43 1.01 16.82
N ALA A 152 -4.58 1.59 18.02
CA ALA A 152 -5.89 1.84 18.61
C ALA A 152 -6.75 2.80 17.77
N GLU A 153 -6.14 3.83 17.18
CA GLU A 153 -6.83 4.75 16.25
C GLU A 153 -7.35 4.01 15.01
N ILE A 154 -6.51 3.18 14.37
CA ILE A 154 -6.91 2.40 13.19
C ILE A 154 -8.05 1.43 13.54
N GLU A 155 -7.95 0.72 14.66
CA GLU A 155 -9.00 -0.20 15.11
C GLU A 155 -10.33 0.52 15.33
N ALA A 156 -10.30 1.70 15.97
CA ALA A 156 -11.50 2.50 16.18
C ALA A 156 -12.13 2.98 14.86
N LEU A 157 -11.30 3.40 13.91
CA LEU A 157 -11.75 3.83 12.57
C LEU A 157 -12.39 2.67 11.80
N LEU A 158 -11.76 1.50 11.78
CA LEU A 158 -12.28 0.32 11.10
C LEU A 158 -13.59 -0.16 11.74
N ALA A 159 -13.67 -0.17 13.07
CA ALA A 159 -14.89 -0.54 13.79
C ALA A 159 -16.07 0.40 13.48
N ALA A 160 -15.81 1.69 13.25
CA ALA A 160 -16.85 2.65 12.86
C ALA A 160 -17.38 2.36 11.45
N VAL A 161 -16.49 2.07 10.49
CA VAL A 161 -16.85 1.77 9.10
C VAL A 161 -17.69 0.49 9.00
N THR A 162 -17.35 -0.56 9.74
CA THR A 162 -18.16 -1.80 9.78
C THR A 162 -19.57 -1.58 10.31
N ARG A 163 -19.78 -0.61 11.22
CA ARG A 163 -21.12 -0.28 11.75
C ARG A 163 -21.97 0.48 10.75
N GLU A 164 -21.37 1.37 9.96
CA GLU A 164 -22.08 2.12 8.91
C GLU A 164 -22.58 1.19 7.80
N THR A 165 -21.78 0.22 7.34
CA THR A 165 -22.19 -0.72 6.29
C THR A 165 -23.28 -1.70 6.71
N VAL A 166 -23.36 -2.06 8.00
CA VAL A 166 -24.42 -2.95 8.53
C VAL A 166 -25.76 -2.22 8.68
N THR A 167 -25.77 -0.90 8.85
CA THR A 167 -27.00 -0.12 9.11
C THR A 167 -27.74 0.28 7.82
N VAL A 168 -27.12 0.10 6.64
CA VAL A 168 -27.66 0.55 5.33
C VAL A 168 -28.25 -0.62 4.50
N LYS A 169 -28.50 -1.78 5.11
CA LYS A 169 -29.27 -2.88 4.49
C LYS A 169 -30.69 -2.94 5.06
#